data_AF-A0A0Q4GQT4-F1
#
_entry.id   AF-A0A0Q4GQT4-F1
#
_cell.length_a   1.000
_cell.length_b   1.000
_cell.length_c   1.000
_cell.angle_alpha   90.00
_cell.angle_beta   90.00
_cell.angle_gamma   90.00
#
_symmetry.space_group_name_H-M   'P 1'
#
loop_
_entity.id
_entity.type
_entity.pdbx_description
1 polymer ?
#
loop_
_entity_poly.entity_id
_entity_poly.type
_entity_poly.pdbx_seq_one_letter_code
_entity_poly.pdbx_strand_id
1 'polypeptide(L)'
;MSARVRRWRALAAFAAMAAMVGGAASISTTTAAWVDRTTFHAEASSLETFTPAAETSHDPIAMSPGLEFSVLQQPTQAPNDADVCVQRMSVTNTTAEPLEWWVEFDVDLPPLWGLDPTVPGAFSFDRIRTISFDAGTGVWRIGGIEADTQIVQPGASIGGIGYCTTTSGPQLPDDPALYEVEVSRAPLGVQSCVSIHVATTFPWAIVWSTRVDMLDYYTDAELAGRTELTASQAVATPVAGDPYVFDVVGDDSSRMIAAPWGDRDLVRAVCLQPPTAPDAP
;
A
#
# COMPACT_ATOMS: atom_id res chain seq x y z
N MET A 1 -10.92 -29.16 -3.77
CA MET A 1 -11.23 -29.07 -5.21
C MET A 1 -12.50 -28.26 -5.43
N SER A 2 -12.36 -27.00 -5.86
CA SER A 2 -13.24 -26.32 -6.83
C SER A 2 -12.84 -24.83 -6.92
N ALA A 3 -12.16 -24.49 -8.02
CA ALA A 3 -11.80 -23.13 -8.37
C ALA A 3 -13.05 -22.35 -8.80
N ARG A 4 -13.18 -21.09 -8.38
CA ARG A 4 -14.12 -20.13 -8.96
C ARG A 4 -13.36 -19.02 -9.67
N VAL A 5 -13.26 -19.17 -10.98
CA VAL A 5 -12.87 -18.14 -11.94
C VAL A 5 -13.94 -17.05 -11.97
N ARG A 6 -13.55 -15.77 -11.81
CA ARG A 6 -14.41 -14.63 -12.18
C ARG A 6 -13.79 -13.89 -13.36
N ARG A 7 -14.46 -13.97 -14.50
CA ARG A 7 -14.29 -13.13 -15.68
C ARG A 7 -15.24 -11.93 -15.59
N TRP A 8 -14.75 -10.71 -15.86
CA TRP A 8 -15.52 -9.57 -16.38
C TRP A 8 -14.58 -8.77 -17.28
N ARG A 9 -14.64 -8.99 -18.61
CA ARG A 9 -15.38 -8.24 -19.65
C ARG A 9 -14.70 -6.92 -20.07
N ALA A 10 -14.00 -7.03 -21.19
CA ALA A 10 -13.58 -5.93 -22.06
C ALA A 10 -14.80 -5.20 -22.67
N LEU A 11 -14.71 -3.88 -22.76
CA LEU A 11 -15.57 -3.05 -23.60
C LEU A 11 -14.67 -2.21 -24.50
N ALA A 12 -14.57 -2.63 -25.76
CA ALA A 12 -14.03 -1.83 -26.84
C ALA A 12 -15.13 -0.91 -27.39
N ALA A 13 -14.78 0.34 -27.70
CA ALA A 13 -15.58 1.19 -28.56
C ALA A 13 -14.66 1.89 -29.57
N PHE A 14 -14.63 1.37 -30.79
CA PHE A 14 -14.12 2.04 -31.98
C PHE A 14 -15.26 2.88 -32.59
N ALA A 15 -14.98 4.12 -32.96
CA ALA A 15 -15.72 4.82 -34.00
C ALA A 15 -14.76 5.67 -34.83
N ALA A 16 -14.47 5.19 -36.03
CA ALA A 16 -13.79 5.92 -37.09
C ALA A 16 -14.81 6.76 -37.87
N MET A 17 -14.42 7.97 -38.28
CA MET A 17 -15.09 8.67 -39.38
C MET A 17 -14.04 9.40 -40.22
N ALA A 18 -13.80 8.87 -41.42
CA ALA A 18 -13.03 9.52 -42.48
C ALA A 18 -14.02 10.05 -43.53
N ALA A 19 -13.87 11.32 -43.91
CA ALA A 19 -14.54 11.89 -45.08
C ALA A 19 -13.50 12.63 -45.93
N MET A 20 -13.34 12.16 -47.16
CA MET A 20 -12.47 12.68 -48.21
C MET A 20 -13.09 13.91 -48.87
N VAL A 21 -12.29 14.92 -49.21
CA VAL A 21 -12.50 15.79 -50.39
C VAL A 21 -11.14 16.10 -51.00
N GLY A 22 -10.99 15.80 -52.29
CA GLY A 22 -9.74 15.91 -53.03
C GLY A 22 -9.50 17.27 -53.71
N GLY A 23 -8.32 17.41 -54.30
CA GLY A 23 -7.98 18.50 -55.23
C GLY A 23 -6.47 18.54 -55.52
N ALA A 24 -6.09 18.26 -56.77
CA ALA A 24 -4.70 18.21 -57.25
C ALA A 24 -4.23 19.56 -57.82
N ALA A 25 -2.95 19.93 -57.63
CA ALA A 25 -2.09 20.62 -58.62
C ALA A 25 -0.65 20.92 -58.09
N SER A 26 0.32 20.21 -58.68
CA SER A 26 1.68 20.59 -59.14
C SER A 26 2.44 21.89 -58.72
N ILE A 27 3.71 21.67 -58.32
CA ILE A 27 5.01 22.32 -58.72
C ILE A 27 5.64 23.50 -57.91
N SER A 28 6.88 23.24 -57.47
CA SER A 28 8.11 24.08 -57.29
C SER A 28 8.47 24.81 -55.97
N THR A 29 9.64 24.40 -55.45
CA THR A 29 10.79 25.14 -54.89
C THR A 29 10.64 26.20 -53.77
N THR A 30 11.25 25.85 -52.63
CA THR A 30 12.01 26.68 -51.67
C THR A 30 11.36 27.93 -51.09
N THR A 31 11.03 27.87 -49.80
CA THR A 31 11.37 28.90 -48.80
C THR A 31 11.18 28.34 -47.39
N ALA A 32 12.12 28.65 -46.50
CA ALA A 32 12.08 28.31 -45.08
C ALA A 32 10.74 28.68 -44.44
N ALA A 33 10.13 27.74 -43.71
CA ALA A 33 8.95 27.98 -42.90
C ALA A 33 9.24 27.51 -41.47
N TRP A 34 9.29 28.50 -40.58
CA TRP A 34 9.13 28.48 -39.14
C TRP A 34 8.47 27.19 -38.61
N VAL A 35 9.16 26.51 -37.70
CA VAL A 35 8.59 25.41 -36.92
C VAL A 35 7.49 25.99 -36.04
N ASP A 36 6.24 25.77 -36.46
CA ASP A 36 5.06 25.99 -35.64
C ASP A 36 5.10 24.99 -34.47
N ARG A 37 5.06 25.54 -33.26
CA ARG A 37 5.34 24.85 -31.99
C ARG A 37 4.09 24.23 -31.37
N THR A 38 3.03 23.97 -32.16
CA THR A 38 1.69 23.67 -31.62
C THR A 38 1.11 22.31 -31.99
N THR A 39 1.80 21.45 -32.73
CA THR A 39 1.29 20.10 -33.01
C THR A 39 2.39 19.05 -32.96
N PHE A 40 3.06 18.93 -31.81
CA PHE A 40 3.64 17.65 -31.41
C PHE A 40 2.46 16.76 -30.99
N HIS A 41 1.80 16.14 -31.97
CA HIS A 41 1.03 14.94 -31.68
C HIS A 41 2.07 13.90 -31.25
N ALA A 42 2.15 13.65 -29.95
CA ALA A 42 2.80 12.46 -29.44
C ALA A 42 2.08 11.27 -30.08
N GLU A 43 2.63 10.78 -31.19
CA GLU A 43 2.32 9.46 -31.67
C GLU A 43 2.62 8.53 -30.50
N ALA A 44 1.56 7.88 -30.00
CA ALA A 44 1.64 6.79 -29.06
C ALA A 44 2.43 5.66 -29.73
N SER A 45 3.75 5.81 -29.77
CA SER A 45 4.68 4.78 -30.18
C SER A 45 4.66 3.73 -29.09
N SER A 46 3.86 2.69 -29.35
CA SER A 46 4.09 1.32 -28.92
C SER A 46 4.92 1.19 -27.63
N LEU A 47 4.31 1.55 -26.51
CA LEU A 47 4.74 1.05 -25.22
C LEU A 47 4.47 -0.46 -25.25
N GLU A 48 5.48 -1.26 -25.60
CA GLU A 48 5.56 -2.62 -25.09
C GLU A 48 5.69 -2.53 -23.57
N THR A 49 4.56 -2.30 -22.91
CA THR A 49 4.41 -2.34 -21.46
C THR A 49 4.32 -3.81 -21.08
N PHE A 50 5.48 -4.46 -21.03
CA PHE A 50 5.66 -5.50 -20.03
C PHE A 50 5.73 -4.78 -18.68
N THR A 51 4.58 -4.41 -18.13
CA THR A 51 4.52 -4.04 -16.73
C THR A 51 4.59 -5.36 -15.97
N PRO A 52 5.71 -5.73 -15.30
CA PRO A 52 5.63 -6.75 -14.27
C PRO A 52 4.50 -6.34 -13.31
N ALA A 53 3.72 -7.29 -12.82
CA ALA A 53 2.73 -6.98 -11.80
C ALA A 53 3.50 -6.40 -10.61
N ALA A 54 3.39 -5.09 -10.39
CA ALA A 54 4.04 -4.44 -9.27
C ALA A 54 3.53 -5.12 -7.99
N GLU A 55 4.45 -5.62 -7.19
CA GLU A 55 4.12 -6.25 -5.92
C GLU A 55 4.14 -5.21 -4.78
N THR A 56 4.84 -4.09 -5.02
CA THR A 56 5.03 -3.01 -4.07
C THR A 56 4.91 -1.63 -4.73
N SER A 57 4.65 -0.60 -3.94
CA SER A 57 4.68 0.82 -4.32
C SER A 57 6.10 1.35 -4.55
N HIS A 58 7.10 0.49 -4.58
CA HIS A 58 8.48 0.80 -4.95
C HIS A 58 8.86 0.18 -6.30
N ASP A 59 8.03 -0.73 -6.81
CA ASP A 59 8.18 -1.29 -8.14
C ASP A 59 7.56 -0.31 -9.15
N PRO A 60 8.31 0.09 -10.19
CA PRO A 60 7.78 1.02 -11.17
C PRO A 60 6.68 0.34 -11.99
N ILE A 61 5.54 1.02 -12.12
CA ILE A 61 4.43 0.58 -12.99
C ILE A 61 4.59 1.13 -14.42
N ALA A 62 5.32 2.23 -14.57
CA ALA A 62 5.72 2.82 -15.85
C ALA A 62 6.94 3.73 -15.67
N MET A 63 7.64 4.02 -16.77
CA MET A 63 8.80 4.92 -16.77
C MET A 63 9.04 5.54 -18.16
N SER A 64 9.90 6.56 -18.24
CA SER A 64 10.35 7.12 -19.52
C SER A 64 10.87 6.02 -20.47
N PRO A 65 10.51 6.05 -21.76
CA PRO A 65 11.12 5.15 -22.76
C PRO A 65 12.65 5.33 -22.79
N GLY A 66 13.39 4.22 -22.81
CA GLY A 66 14.86 4.25 -22.78
C GLY A 66 15.46 4.58 -21.41
N LEU A 67 14.68 4.39 -20.34
CA LEU A 67 15.15 4.42 -18.96
C LEU A 67 15.27 2.99 -18.43
N GLU A 68 16.35 2.71 -17.71
CA GLU A 68 16.41 1.59 -16.77
C GLU A 68 16.28 2.13 -15.35
N PHE A 69 15.46 1.47 -14.54
CA PHE A 69 15.24 1.82 -13.14
C PHE A 69 15.65 0.65 -12.23
N SER A 70 16.26 0.98 -11.09
CA SER A 70 16.62 -0.01 -10.09
C SER A 70 16.45 0.55 -8.68
N VAL A 71 15.90 -0.27 -7.78
CA VAL A 71 15.95 -0.06 -6.34
C VAL A 71 17.15 -0.84 -5.81
N LEU A 72 18.25 -0.14 -5.50
CA LEU A 72 19.52 -0.76 -5.10
C LEU A 72 19.48 -1.33 -3.67
N GLN A 73 18.52 -0.88 -2.86
CA GLN A 73 18.27 -1.41 -1.53
C GLN A 73 16.78 -1.29 -1.21
N GLN A 74 16.11 -2.44 -1.07
CA GLN A 74 14.75 -2.48 -0.55
C GLN A 74 14.74 -2.03 0.92
N PRO A 75 13.76 -1.24 1.35
CA PRO A 75 13.66 -0.83 2.74
C PRO A 75 13.58 -2.06 3.64
N THR A 76 14.37 -2.05 4.73
CA THR A 76 14.31 -3.05 5.79
C THR A 76 13.43 -2.61 6.95
N GLN A 77 12.83 -1.42 6.87
CA GLN A 77 11.94 -0.86 7.87
C GLN A 77 10.52 -1.42 7.70
N ALA A 78 9.74 -1.32 8.76
CA ALA A 78 8.34 -1.67 8.69
C ALA A 78 7.59 -0.69 7.79
N PRO A 79 6.65 -1.17 6.96
CA PRO A 79 5.99 -0.41 5.91
C PRO A 79 5.11 0.75 6.38
N ASN A 80 4.69 0.73 7.63
CA ASN A 80 3.87 1.78 8.22
C ASN A 80 4.64 2.60 9.25
N ASP A 81 5.96 2.38 9.32
CA ASP A 81 6.82 3.29 10.05
C ASP A 81 6.75 4.66 9.37
N ALA A 82 6.74 5.72 10.17
CA ALA A 82 6.69 7.07 9.61
C ALA A 82 7.90 7.37 8.74
N ASP A 83 8.96 6.56 8.81
CA ASP A 83 10.26 6.73 8.18
C ASP A 83 10.61 5.67 7.12
N VAL A 84 9.64 5.05 6.42
CA VAL A 84 9.95 4.14 5.31
C VAL A 84 10.73 4.85 4.22
N CYS A 85 11.98 4.43 4.03
CA CYS A 85 12.93 5.09 3.13
C CYS A 85 13.30 4.23 1.92
N VAL A 86 13.05 4.76 0.72
CA VAL A 86 13.59 4.27 -0.55
C VAL A 86 14.63 5.27 -1.05
N GLN A 87 15.80 5.31 -0.40
CA GLN A 87 16.84 6.32 -0.68
C GLN A 87 17.92 5.89 -1.68
N ARG A 88 17.86 4.67 -2.18
CA ARG A 88 18.89 4.12 -3.08
C ARG A 88 18.29 3.66 -4.40
N MET A 89 17.48 4.51 -5.01
CA MET A 89 17.08 4.30 -6.38
C MET A 89 18.19 4.76 -7.33
N SER A 90 18.18 4.20 -8.53
CA SER A 90 18.99 4.69 -9.64
C SER A 90 18.22 4.62 -10.93
N VAL A 91 18.46 5.62 -11.79
CA VAL A 91 17.98 5.64 -13.16
C VAL A 91 19.16 5.70 -14.12
N THR A 92 19.09 4.95 -15.21
CA THR A 92 20.11 4.93 -16.27
C THR A 92 19.46 5.25 -17.60
N ASN A 93 20.02 6.20 -18.33
CA ASN A 93 19.58 6.50 -19.69
C ASN A 93 20.23 5.53 -20.68
N THR A 94 19.43 4.67 -21.31
CA THR A 94 19.89 3.68 -22.29
C THR A 94 19.80 4.17 -23.73
N THR A 95 19.39 5.41 -23.94
CA THR A 95 19.30 6.03 -25.27
C THR A 95 20.61 6.70 -25.69
N ALA A 96 20.66 7.14 -26.95
CA ALA A 96 21.78 7.90 -27.51
C ALA A 96 21.63 9.44 -27.33
N GLU A 97 20.53 9.91 -26.75
CA GLU A 97 20.23 11.34 -26.58
C GLU A 97 19.99 11.69 -25.10
N PRO A 98 20.22 12.94 -24.67
CA PRO A 98 19.86 13.36 -23.32
C PRO A 98 18.37 13.14 -23.04
N LEU A 99 18.05 12.56 -21.88
CA LEU A 99 16.70 12.15 -21.51
C LEU A 99 16.22 12.92 -20.28
N GLU A 100 15.10 13.62 -20.40
CA GLU A 100 14.30 14.02 -19.24
C GLU A 100 13.51 12.80 -18.74
N TRP A 101 13.72 12.42 -17.49
CA TRP A 101 13.26 11.13 -16.97
C TRP A 101 12.08 11.27 -16.01
N TRP A 102 11.23 10.25 -16.01
CA TRP A 102 10.18 10.05 -15.01
C TRP A 102 9.99 8.57 -14.72
N VAL A 103 9.44 8.28 -13.54
CA VAL A 103 9.03 6.95 -13.08
C VAL A 103 7.68 7.07 -12.39
N GLU A 104 6.79 6.11 -12.60
CA GLU A 104 5.50 6.00 -11.94
C GLU A 104 5.45 4.83 -10.97
N PHE A 105 4.83 5.07 -9.83
CA PHE A 105 4.50 4.06 -8.81
C PHE A 105 3.01 4.05 -8.56
N ASP A 106 2.50 2.91 -8.13
CA ASP A 106 1.17 2.80 -7.53
C ASP A 106 1.33 2.90 -6.01
N VAL A 107 0.92 4.03 -5.42
CA VAL A 107 1.05 4.22 -3.97
C VAL A 107 0.00 3.45 -3.18
N ASP A 108 -1.07 2.95 -3.81
CA ASP A 108 -2.08 2.12 -3.13
C ASP A 108 -1.53 0.74 -2.78
N LEU A 109 -0.44 0.33 -3.45
CA LEU A 109 0.31 -0.87 -3.10
C LEU A 109 1.11 -0.70 -1.80
N PRO A 110 1.48 -1.81 -1.14
CA PRO A 110 2.38 -1.75 0.00
C PRO A 110 3.78 -1.26 -0.41
N PRO A 111 4.53 -0.54 0.42
CA PRO A 111 4.18 -0.12 1.77
C PRO A 111 3.51 1.26 1.88
N LEU A 112 3.23 1.96 0.78
CA LEU A 112 2.71 3.33 0.86
C LEU A 112 1.21 3.40 1.14
N TRP A 113 0.44 2.38 0.76
CA TRP A 113 -0.97 2.19 1.15
C TRP A 113 -1.90 3.39 0.90
N GLY A 114 -1.69 4.12 -0.17
CA GLY A 114 -2.49 5.30 -0.54
C GLY A 114 -1.99 6.60 0.09
N LEU A 115 -0.78 6.62 0.66
CA LEU A 115 -0.20 7.85 1.18
C LEU A 115 -0.04 8.88 0.05
N ASP A 116 -0.63 10.05 0.27
CA ASP A 116 -0.67 11.13 -0.72
C ASP A 116 0.63 11.96 -0.71
N PRO A 117 1.44 11.92 -1.80
CA PRO A 117 2.71 12.64 -1.90
C PRO A 117 2.54 14.17 -2.07
N THR A 118 1.31 14.65 -2.25
CA THR A 118 0.99 16.08 -2.35
C THR A 118 0.69 16.71 -0.99
N VAL A 119 0.42 15.89 0.04
CA VAL A 119 0.24 16.37 1.41
C VAL A 119 1.57 16.93 1.93
N PRO A 120 1.63 18.21 2.34
CA PRO A 120 2.86 18.80 2.84
C PRO A 120 3.44 18.01 4.04
N GLY A 121 4.69 17.59 3.91
CA GLY A 121 5.37 16.83 4.96
C GLY A 121 4.96 15.37 5.07
N ALA A 122 4.25 14.81 4.08
CA ALA A 122 4.03 13.35 3.99
C ALA A 122 5.29 12.61 3.54
N PHE A 123 6.11 13.27 2.71
CA PHE A 123 7.37 12.74 2.21
C PHE A 123 8.50 13.75 2.31
N SER A 124 9.70 13.22 2.52
CA SER A 124 10.96 13.89 2.19
C SER A 124 11.52 13.32 0.90
N PHE A 125 12.07 14.17 0.05
CA PHE A 125 12.63 13.79 -1.25
C PHE A 125 14.12 14.05 -1.29
N ASP A 126 14.87 13.12 -1.87
CA ASP A 126 16.28 13.29 -2.18
C ASP A 126 16.46 13.27 -3.69
N ARG A 127 16.86 14.43 -4.25
CA ARG A 127 17.19 14.61 -5.68
C ARG A 127 16.09 14.19 -6.66
N ILE A 128 14.85 14.13 -6.19
CA ILE A 128 13.63 13.93 -6.98
C ILE A 128 12.59 14.98 -6.63
N ARG A 129 11.54 15.05 -7.45
CA ARG A 129 10.32 15.80 -7.17
C ARG A 129 9.11 15.03 -7.67
N THR A 130 7.96 15.31 -7.05
CA THR A 130 6.66 14.94 -7.64
C THR A 130 6.44 15.73 -8.93
N ILE A 131 6.13 15.02 -10.01
CA ILE A 131 5.67 15.59 -11.29
C ILE A 131 4.14 15.67 -11.29
N SER A 132 3.48 14.58 -10.91
CA SER A 132 2.02 14.47 -10.84
C SER A 132 1.59 13.38 -9.87
N PHE A 133 0.37 13.50 -9.35
CA PHE A 133 -0.30 12.48 -8.55
C PHE A 133 -1.79 12.42 -8.92
N ASP A 134 -2.31 11.22 -9.15
CA ASP A 134 -3.74 10.98 -9.34
C ASP A 134 -4.29 10.23 -8.11
N ALA A 135 -4.99 10.97 -7.25
CA ALA A 135 -5.60 10.42 -6.03
C ALA A 135 -6.74 9.42 -6.31
N GLY A 136 -7.30 9.41 -7.52
CA GLY A 136 -8.35 8.46 -7.89
C GLY A 136 -7.81 7.08 -8.25
N THR A 137 -6.53 6.99 -8.63
CA THR A 137 -5.88 5.75 -9.05
C THR A 137 -4.62 5.40 -8.26
N GLY A 138 -4.23 6.22 -7.27
CA GLY A 138 -2.99 6.04 -6.52
C GLY A 138 -1.71 6.21 -7.36
N VAL A 139 -1.78 6.75 -8.58
CA VAL A 139 -0.61 6.81 -9.46
C VAL A 139 0.23 8.04 -9.14
N TRP A 140 1.46 7.82 -8.69
CA TRP A 140 2.43 8.86 -8.39
C TRP A 140 3.58 8.85 -9.38
N ARG A 141 3.78 9.98 -10.08
CA ARG A 141 4.89 10.19 -11.00
C ARG A 141 5.96 11.07 -10.37
N ILE A 142 7.19 10.57 -10.34
CA ILE A 142 8.38 11.33 -9.92
C ILE A 142 9.31 11.61 -11.11
N GLY A 143 10.20 12.58 -10.93
CA GLY A 143 11.33 12.79 -11.83
C GLY A 143 12.40 13.65 -11.18
N GLY A 144 13.41 14.05 -11.96
CA GLY A 144 14.56 14.79 -11.46
C GLY A 144 14.24 16.25 -11.09
N ILE A 145 15.03 16.79 -10.15
CA ILE A 145 15.00 18.20 -9.78
C ILE A 145 15.67 19.01 -10.90
N GLU A 146 15.06 20.15 -11.26
CA GLU A 146 15.61 21.07 -12.25
C GLU A 146 17.05 21.46 -11.92
N ALA A 147 17.91 21.50 -12.94
CA ALA A 147 19.34 21.82 -12.85
C ALA A 147 20.23 20.87 -12.01
N ASP A 148 19.71 19.82 -11.37
CA ASP A 148 20.51 18.75 -10.74
C ASP A 148 20.36 17.43 -11.51
N THR A 149 19.20 16.81 -11.39
CA THR A 149 18.95 15.46 -11.89
C THR A 149 17.94 15.40 -13.03
N GLN A 150 17.35 16.52 -13.46
CA GLN A 150 16.27 16.52 -14.46
C GLN A 150 16.62 15.80 -15.77
N ILE A 151 17.85 15.96 -16.26
CA ILE A 151 18.31 15.39 -17.54
C ILE A 151 19.45 14.41 -17.28
N VAL A 152 19.28 13.18 -17.75
CA VAL A 152 20.32 12.14 -17.71
C VAL A 152 21.00 12.08 -19.07
N GLN A 153 22.33 12.25 -19.10
CA GLN A 153 23.10 12.16 -20.34
C GLN A 153 23.08 10.74 -20.93
N PRO A 154 23.32 10.56 -22.25
CA PRO A 154 23.35 9.23 -22.88
C PRO A 154 24.29 8.27 -22.15
N GLY A 155 23.80 7.08 -21.79
CA GLY A 155 24.57 6.05 -21.08
C GLY A 155 24.94 6.38 -19.63
N ALA A 156 24.53 7.53 -19.11
CA ALA A 156 24.81 7.92 -17.73
C ALA A 156 23.77 7.35 -16.76
N SER A 157 24.20 7.18 -15.51
CA SER A 157 23.32 6.80 -14.40
C SER A 157 23.28 7.90 -13.34
N ILE A 158 22.11 8.17 -12.81
CA ILE A 158 21.90 8.98 -11.61
C ILE A 158 21.46 8.04 -10.50
N GLY A 159 22.27 7.97 -9.44
CA GLY A 159 21.95 7.23 -8.21
C GLY A 159 21.83 8.16 -7.01
N GLY A 160 21.46 7.60 -5.85
CA GLY A 160 21.22 8.39 -4.64
C GLY A 160 20.05 9.33 -4.83
N ILE A 161 19.01 8.84 -5.52
CA ILE A 161 17.72 9.51 -5.63
C ILE A 161 16.74 8.72 -4.79
N GLY A 162 15.77 9.40 -4.20
CA GLY A 162 15.01 8.75 -3.14
C GLY A 162 13.86 9.52 -2.56
N TYR A 163 13.09 8.82 -1.75
CA TYR A 163 12.16 9.43 -0.82
C TYR A 163 12.14 8.68 0.51
N CYS A 164 11.69 9.36 1.56
CA CYS A 164 11.17 8.71 2.74
C CYS A 164 9.77 9.22 3.01
N THR A 165 8.90 8.35 3.52
CA THR A 165 7.73 8.84 4.24
C THR A 165 8.23 9.65 5.45
N THR A 166 7.43 10.61 5.89
CA THR A 166 7.68 11.39 7.13
C THR A 166 6.47 11.42 8.05
N THR A 167 5.41 10.71 7.67
CA THR A 167 4.19 10.46 8.43
C THR A 167 3.84 8.99 8.28
N SER A 168 3.32 8.38 9.33
CA SER A 168 2.76 7.03 9.21
C SER A 168 1.62 7.05 8.19
N GLY A 169 1.65 6.09 7.25
CA GLY A 169 0.60 5.89 6.26
C GLY A 169 -0.79 5.69 6.88
N PRO A 170 -1.86 5.74 6.08
CA PRO A 170 -3.18 5.32 6.55
C PRO A 170 -3.08 3.90 7.13
N GLN A 171 -3.84 3.64 8.20
CA GLN A 171 -3.96 2.27 8.72
C GLN A 171 -4.61 1.39 7.65
N LEU A 172 -4.06 0.19 7.52
CA LEU A 172 -4.31 -0.76 6.44
C LEU A 172 -5.79 -1.12 6.28
N PRO A 173 -6.19 -1.67 5.13
CA PRO A 173 -7.45 -2.38 5.06
C PRO A 173 -7.48 -3.47 6.14
N ASP A 174 -8.54 -3.48 6.96
CA ASP A 174 -8.91 -4.58 7.84
C ASP A 174 -9.34 -5.76 6.94
N ASP A 175 -8.35 -6.53 6.46
CA ASP A 175 -8.56 -7.69 5.61
C ASP A 175 -8.15 -8.98 6.34
N PRO A 176 -9.12 -9.74 6.87
CA PRO A 176 -8.90 -11.02 7.53
C PRO A 176 -8.23 -12.08 6.66
N ALA A 177 -8.12 -11.90 5.34
CA ALA A 177 -7.40 -12.82 4.48
C ALA A 177 -5.87 -12.73 4.61
N LEU A 178 -5.35 -11.66 5.23
CA LEU A 178 -3.92 -11.42 5.37
C LEU A 178 -3.32 -12.01 6.65
N TYR A 179 -4.13 -12.57 7.54
CA TYR A 179 -3.67 -13.13 8.81
C TYR A 179 -4.56 -14.28 9.29
N GLU A 180 -4.01 -15.10 10.16
CA GLU A 180 -4.71 -16.20 10.82
C GLU A 180 -4.84 -15.88 12.31
N VAL A 181 -6.03 -16.13 12.87
CA VAL A 181 -6.32 -15.96 14.28
C VAL A 181 -6.71 -17.29 14.89
N GLU A 182 -5.97 -17.72 15.90
CA GLU A 182 -6.33 -18.86 16.74
C GLU A 182 -6.69 -18.37 18.14
N VAL A 183 -7.88 -18.72 18.61
CA VAL A 183 -8.34 -18.37 19.95
C VAL A 183 -8.44 -19.65 20.78
N SER A 184 -7.91 -19.59 22.01
CA SER A 184 -7.85 -20.74 22.91
C SER A 184 -8.22 -20.35 24.34
N ARG A 185 -8.66 -21.32 25.16
CA ARG A 185 -8.89 -21.10 26.59
C ARG A 185 -7.56 -20.77 27.28
N ALA A 186 -7.56 -19.70 28.09
CA ALA A 186 -6.49 -19.41 29.04
C ALA A 186 -6.89 -19.95 30.43
N PRO A 187 -6.27 -21.03 30.93
CA PRO A 187 -6.66 -21.63 32.21
C PRO A 187 -6.16 -20.79 33.38
N LEU A 188 -6.93 -19.78 33.75
CA LEU A 188 -6.65 -18.89 34.88
C LEU A 188 -7.73 -19.11 35.94
N GLY A 189 -7.38 -19.78 37.04
CA GLY A 189 -8.35 -20.46 37.94
C GLY A 189 -9.60 -19.67 38.38
N VAL A 190 -9.51 -18.34 38.53
CA VAL A 190 -10.67 -17.50 38.94
C VAL A 190 -11.30 -16.70 37.80
N GLN A 191 -10.74 -16.73 36.59
CA GLN A 191 -11.16 -15.91 35.45
C GLN A 191 -11.51 -16.80 34.24
N SER A 192 -12.55 -16.47 33.50
CA SER A 192 -12.80 -17.10 32.21
C SER A 192 -12.14 -16.24 31.15
N CYS A 193 -10.97 -16.69 30.67
CA CYS A 193 -10.11 -15.93 29.79
C CYS A 193 -9.83 -16.67 28.50
N VAL A 194 -9.70 -15.94 27.40
CA VAL A 194 -9.12 -16.48 26.17
C VAL A 194 -7.75 -15.88 25.92
N SER A 195 -6.89 -16.69 25.30
CA SER A 195 -5.67 -16.23 24.65
C SER A 195 -5.91 -16.18 23.15
N ILE A 196 -5.27 -15.23 22.48
CA ILE A 196 -5.34 -15.08 21.03
C ILE A 196 -3.93 -15.19 20.48
N HIS A 197 -3.72 -16.11 19.56
CA HIS A 197 -2.53 -16.19 18.73
C HIS A 197 -2.86 -15.62 17.35
N VAL A 198 -2.03 -14.71 16.86
CA VAL A 198 -2.19 -14.09 15.54
C VAL A 198 -0.91 -14.28 14.73
N ALA A 199 -1.05 -14.91 13.56
CA ALA A 199 0.04 -15.19 12.65
C ALA A 199 -0.21 -14.54 11.29
N THR A 200 0.85 -14.15 10.59
CA THR A 200 0.75 -13.67 9.21
C THR A 200 2.01 -14.00 8.42
N THR A 201 1.83 -14.40 7.16
CA THR A 201 2.92 -14.49 6.20
C THR A 201 3.07 -13.21 5.37
N PHE A 202 2.20 -12.22 5.60
CA PHE A 202 2.23 -10.96 4.87
C PHE A 202 3.45 -10.14 5.32
N PRO A 203 4.33 -9.73 4.40
CA PRO A 203 5.59 -9.10 4.77
C PRO A 203 5.41 -7.70 5.38
N TRP A 204 4.20 -7.16 5.27
CA TRP A 204 3.89 -5.80 5.63
C TRP A 204 3.04 -5.72 6.90
N ALA A 205 3.29 -4.72 7.74
CA ALA A 205 2.50 -4.46 8.93
C ALA A 205 1.03 -4.28 8.53
N ILE A 206 0.12 -5.02 9.17
CA ILE A 206 -1.35 -4.97 9.03
C ILE A 206 -1.98 -4.85 10.42
N VAL A 207 -3.15 -4.21 10.51
CA VAL A 207 -3.97 -4.25 11.73
C VAL A 207 -4.77 -5.54 11.69
N TRP A 208 -4.78 -6.27 12.80
CA TRP A 208 -5.61 -7.45 12.94
C TRP A 208 -6.79 -7.16 13.86
N SER A 209 -7.93 -7.78 13.55
CA SER A 209 -9.11 -7.79 14.38
C SER A 209 -9.74 -9.18 14.38
N THR A 210 -10.49 -9.51 15.42
CA THR A 210 -11.29 -10.74 15.47
C THR A 210 -12.54 -10.55 16.32
N ARG A 211 -13.55 -11.39 16.10
CA ARG A 211 -14.73 -11.47 16.96
C ARG A 211 -14.66 -12.76 17.76
N VAL A 212 -14.78 -12.65 19.08
CA VAL A 212 -14.74 -13.77 20.00
C VAL A 212 -16.11 -13.93 20.65
N ASP A 213 -16.72 -15.11 20.51
CA ASP A 213 -17.81 -15.55 21.38
C ASP A 213 -17.21 -16.40 22.51
N MET A 214 -17.37 -15.95 23.75
CA MET A 214 -16.88 -16.69 24.91
C MET A 214 -17.57 -18.05 25.07
N LEU A 215 -18.77 -18.24 24.51
CA LEU A 215 -19.50 -19.52 24.56
C LEU A 215 -18.88 -20.61 23.66
N ASP A 216 -18.08 -20.24 22.66
CA ASP A 216 -17.28 -21.21 21.89
C ASP A 216 -16.21 -21.86 22.78
N TYR A 217 -15.82 -21.18 23.86
CA TYR A 217 -14.75 -21.58 24.75
C TYR A 217 -15.21 -21.83 26.18
N TYR A 218 -16.45 -21.57 26.57
CA TYR A 218 -16.94 -21.76 27.93
C TYR A 218 -18.42 -22.13 27.90
N THR A 219 -18.89 -22.85 28.91
CA THR A 219 -20.32 -23.10 29.07
C THR A 219 -21.01 -21.88 29.70
N ASP A 220 -22.32 -21.72 29.47
CA ASP A 220 -23.14 -20.69 30.13
C ASP A 220 -22.96 -20.70 31.66
N ALA A 221 -22.86 -21.89 32.26
CA ALA A 221 -22.67 -22.05 33.70
C ALA A 221 -21.30 -21.54 34.17
N GLU A 222 -20.24 -21.73 33.37
CA GLU A 222 -18.91 -21.20 33.67
C GLU A 222 -18.86 -19.66 33.56
N LEU A 223 -19.70 -19.06 32.71
CA LEU A 223 -19.79 -17.61 32.49
C LEU A 223 -20.82 -16.90 33.37
N ALA A 224 -21.72 -17.65 34.01
CA ALA A 224 -22.77 -17.10 34.86
C ALA A 224 -22.20 -16.23 35.99
N GLY A 225 -22.70 -14.99 36.10
CA GLY A 225 -22.26 -14.03 37.12
C GLY A 225 -20.90 -13.39 36.86
N ARG A 226 -20.27 -13.64 35.70
CA ARG A 226 -19.04 -12.96 35.27
C ARG A 226 -19.39 -11.79 34.37
N THR A 227 -19.38 -10.59 34.92
CA THR A 227 -19.81 -9.37 34.22
C THR A 227 -18.70 -8.35 34.06
N GLU A 228 -17.57 -8.52 34.75
CA GLU A 228 -16.44 -7.60 34.64
C GLU A 228 -15.51 -8.04 33.51
N LEU A 229 -15.47 -7.22 32.46
CA LEU A 229 -14.55 -7.37 31.34
C LEU A 229 -13.18 -6.81 31.71
N THR A 230 -12.15 -7.61 31.48
CA THR A 230 -10.75 -7.18 31.54
C THR A 230 -10.03 -7.70 30.30
N ALA A 231 -9.08 -6.94 29.79
CA ALA A 231 -8.23 -7.31 28.66
C ALA A 231 -6.78 -6.89 28.95
N SER A 232 -5.83 -7.64 28.40
CA SER A 232 -4.41 -7.33 28.44
C SER A 232 -3.88 -7.44 27.02
N GLN A 233 -3.07 -6.46 26.60
CA GLN A 233 -2.52 -6.38 25.26
C GLN A 233 -3.60 -6.29 24.16
N ALA A 234 -4.86 -6.06 24.50
CA ALA A 234 -5.95 -5.93 23.55
C ALA A 234 -7.00 -4.94 24.06
N VAL A 235 -7.78 -4.43 23.14
CA VAL A 235 -9.05 -3.76 23.41
C VAL A 235 -10.17 -4.72 23.02
N ALA A 236 -11.00 -5.07 24.00
CA ALA A 236 -12.19 -5.90 23.79
C ALA A 236 -13.44 -5.03 23.96
N THR A 237 -14.27 -4.98 22.93
CA THR A 237 -15.49 -4.18 22.90
C THR A 237 -16.71 -5.11 22.88
N PRO A 238 -17.61 -5.03 23.86
CA PRO A 238 -18.84 -5.85 23.86
C PRO A 238 -19.71 -5.58 22.64
N VAL A 239 -20.25 -6.63 22.04
CA VAL A 239 -21.23 -6.51 20.95
C VAL A 239 -22.61 -6.25 21.53
N ALA A 240 -23.29 -5.21 21.03
CA ALA A 240 -24.59 -4.81 21.55
C ALA A 240 -25.65 -5.91 21.37
N GLY A 241 -26.25 -6.34 22.48
CA GLY A 241 -27.26 -7.40 22.49
C GLY A 241 -26.72 -8.81 22.78
N ASP A 242 -25.40 -9.01 22.71
CA ASP A 242 -24.74 -10.30 22.90
C ASP A 242 -23.75 -10.23 24.09
N PRO A 243 -24.14 -10.70 25.29
CA PRO A 243 -23.37 -10.46 26.52
C PRO A 243 -22.01 -11.17 26.59
N TYR A 244 -21.77 -12.13 25.70
CA TYR A 244 -20.56 -12.95 25.67
C TYR A 244 -19.76 -12.79 24.38
N VAL A 245 -20.16 -11.88 23.49
CA VAL A 245 -19.49 -11.65 22.21
C VAL A 245 -18.73 -10.32 22.25
N PHE A 246 -17.48 -10.34 21.82
CA PHE A 246 -16.57 -9.21 21.86
C PHE A 246 -15.88 -9.01 20.51
N ASP A 247 -15.82 -7.77 20.04
CA ASP A 247 -14.90 -7.35 18.99
C ASP A 247 -13.55 -7.05 19.64
N VAL A 248 -12.51 -7.77 19.22
CA VAL A 248 -11.18 -7.73 19.82
C VAL A 248 -10.16 -7.24 18.80
N VAL A 249 -9.40 -6.23 19.18
CA VAL A 249 -8.26 -5.69 18.44
C VAL A 249 -7.07 -5.61 19.39
N GLY A 250 -5.84 -5.76 18.90
CA GLY A 250 -4.66 -5.51 19.72
C GLY A 250 -4.63 -4.08 20.26
N ASP A 251 -3.91 -3.85 21.35
CA ASP A 251 -3.63 -2.49 21.84
C ASP A 251 -2.53 -1.80 21.01
N ASP A 252 -2.13 -0.57 21.38
CA ASP A 252 -1.10 0.18 20.63
C ASP A 252 0.22 -0.59 20.43
N SER A 253 0.56 -1.52 21.33
CA SER A 253 1.79 -2.32 21.27
C SER A 253 1.69 -3.61 20.46
N SER A 254 0.46 -4.06 20.16
CA SER A 254 0.19 -5.41 19.66
C SER A 254 -0.82 -5.45 18.51
N ARG A 255 -1.48 -4.32 18.19
CA ARG A 255 -2.47 -4.20 17.10
C ARG A 255 -1.91 -4.46 15.72
N MET A 256 -0.60 -4.30 15.54
CA MET A 256 0.06 -4.51 14.26
C MET A 256 0.87 -5.80 14.25
N ILE A 257 0.73 -6.56 13.16
CA ILE A 257 1.50 -7.76 12.87
C ILE A 257 2.12 -7.68 11.48
N ALA A 258 3.26 -8.33 11.29
CA ALA A 258 3.93 -8.49 10.01
C ALA A 258 4.79 -9.76 10.07
N ALA A 259 4.97 -10.46 8.96
CA ALA A 259 5.79 -11.68 8.93
C ALA A 259 7.22 -11.47 9.48
N PRO A 260 7.94 -10.35 9.19
CA PRO A 260 9.27 -10.12 9.74
C PRO A 260 9.30 -9.92 11.26
N TRP A 261 8.16 -9.59 11.88
CA TRP A 261 8.05 -9.36 13.31
C TRP A 261 7.69 -10.62 14.11
N GLY A 262 7.42 -11.72 13.39
CA GLY A 262 6.88 -12.94 13.95
C GLY A 262 5.43 -12.81 14.40
N ASP A 263 4.93 -13.90 14.95
CA ASP A 263 3.56 -14.01 15.44
C ASP A 263 3.33 -13.16 16.70
N ARG A 264 2.06 -13.01 17.08
CA ARG A 264 1.65 -12.35 18.33
C ARG A 264 0.83 -13.28 19.19
N ASP A 265 1.30 -13.48 20.41
CA ASP A 265 0.57 -14.16 21.46
C ASP A 265 0.04 -13.15 22.47
N LEU A 266 -1.28 -13.03 22.53
CA LEU A 266 -1.97 -12.21 23.50
C LEU A 266 -2.52 -13.11 24.60
N VAL A 267 -1.90 -13.02 25.77
CA VAL A 267 -2.35 -13.71 26.97
C VAL A 267 -3.39 -12.83 27.65
N ARG A 268 -4.56 -13.39 27.99
CA ARG A 268 -5.69 -12.65 28.59
C ARG A 268 -6.25 -11.58 27.66
N ALA A 269 -6.44 -11.91 26.39
CA ALA A 269 -6.98 -11.00 25.39
C ALA A 269 -8.41 -10.55 25.76
N VAL A 270 -9.24 -11.47 26.24
CA VAL A 270 -10.56 -11.20 26.83
C VAL A 270 -10.70 -12.04 28.08
N CYS A 271 -11.08 -11.42 29.19
CA CYS A 271 -11.32 -12.09 30.47
C CYS A 271 -12.61 -11.59 31.09
N LEU A 272 -13.47 -12.53 31.47
CA LEU A 272 -14.66 -12.26 32.28
C LEU A 272 -14.42 -12.70 33.73
N GLN A 273 -14.65 -11.78 34.64
CA GLN A 273 -14.45 -11.96 36.07
C GLN A 273 -15.76 -11.75 36.84
N PRO A 274 -15.91 -12.36 38.03
CA PRO A 274 -16.97 -12.01 38.96
C PRO A 274 -16.89 -10.52 39.31
N PRO A 275 -18.02 -9.85 39.62
CA PRO A 275 -17.99 -8.48 40.10
C PRO A 275 -17.11 -8.35 41.33
N THR A 276 -16.28 -7.31 41.35
CA THR A 276 -15.44 -6.97 42.49
C THR A 276 -16.36 -6.65 43.67
N ALA A 277 -16.15 -7.31 44.82
CA ALA A 277 -16.93 -7.03 46.02
C ALA A 277 -16.79 -5.54 46.37
N PRO A 278 -17.87 -4.82 46.74
CA PRO A 278 -17.77 -3.44 47.13
C PRO A 278 -16.79 -3.32 48.31
N ASP A 279 -15.87 -2.35 48.23
CA ASP A 279 -14.95 -2.05 49.32
C ASP A 279 -15.74 -1.93 50.63
N ALA A 280 -15.43 -2.79 51.60
CA ALA A 280 -16.06 -2.74 52.90
C ALA A 280 -15.71 -1.39 53.56
N PRO A 281 -16.71 -0.66 54.12
CA PRO A 281 -16.51 0.64 54.74
C PRO A 281 -15.59 0.59 55.97
#